data_AF-A0A6G3SNE0-F1
#
_entry.id   AF-A0A6G3SNE0-F1
#
_cell.length_a   1.000
_cell.length_b   1.000
_cell.length_c   1.000
_cell.angle_alpha   90.00
_cell.angle_beta   90.00
_cell.angle_gamma   90.00
#
_symmetry.space_group_name_H-M   'P 1'
#
loop_
_entity.id
_entity.type
_entity.pdbx_description
1 polymer ?
#
loop_
_entity_poly.entity_id
_entity_poly.type
_entity_poly.pdbx_seq_one_letter_code
_entity_poly.pdbx_strand_id
1 'polypeptide(L)'
;MNMQQLALEEAALKTLADTVMDRLKAVKAEMQTALTEGGVGKVDATLPDGTKVAVISRTDSKPAAVITDPEAFLAWVRAAAPTEVTTRLVTEVRPAYTTALLAEMTAAGVAEVSDKETGVVDAVPGVEIRATRSTTHSMRPTKDGRDRIAEAWRTGALGHLNLPQIAAEGGSPSPADGELSARLARLEERDRLLTAMETAGVDNWQGMDLVPELLAQNEEA
;
A
#
# COMPACT_ATOMS: atom_id res chain seq x y z
N MET A 1 10.82 -10.41 16.23
CA MET A 1 9.38 -10.26 16.49
C MET A 1 8.75 -11.63 16.66
N ASN A 2 7.95 -11.84 17.70
CA ASN A 2 7.13 -13.05 17.84
C ASN A 2 5.73 -12.84 17.24
N MET A 3 4.97 -13.92 17.06
CA MET A 3 3.63 -13.89 16.42
C MET A 3 2.64 -13.00 17.19
N GLN A 4 2.75 -12.93 18.51
CA GLN A 4 1.89 -12.15 19.39
C GLN A 4 2.17 -10.65 19.25
N GLN A 5 3.43 -10.24 19.11
CA GLN A 5 3.83 -8.86 18.82
C GLN A 5 3.31 -8.43 17.45
N LEU A 6 3.43 -9.28 16.42
CA LEU A 6 2.89 -9.00 15.09
C LEU A 6 1.37 -8.83 15.11
N ALA A 7 0.66 -9.70 15.83
CA ALA A 7 -0.80 -9.58 15.97
C ALA A 7 -1.21 -8.31 16.71
N LEU A 8 -0.47 -7.90 17.73
CA LEU A 8 -0.71 -6.65 18.46
C LEU A 8 -0.43 -5.43 17.58
N GLU A 9 0.68 -5.45 16.83
CA GLU A 9 1.04 -4.38 15.90
C GLU A 9 0.03 -4.24 14.76
N GLU A 10 -0.39 -5.33 14.14
CA GLU A 10 -1.44 -5.34 13.12
C GLU A 10 -2.77 -4.79 13.67
N ALA A 11 -3.15 -5.20 14.88
CA ALA A 11 -4.36 -4.71 15.54
C ALA A 11 -4.30 -3.21 15.82
N ALA A 12 -3.15 -2.73 16.29
CA ALA A 12 -2.90 -1.33 16.61
C ALA A 12 -2.97 -0.47 15.35
N LEU A 13 -2.20 -0.84 14.31
CA LEU A 13 -2.16 -0.13 13.03
C LEU A 13 -3.53 -0.09 12.35
N LYS A 14 -4.25 -1.22 12.34
CA LYS A 14 -5.59 -1.25 11.75
C LYS A 14 -6.56 -0.33 12.48
N THR A 15 -6.53 -0.31 13.81
CA THR A 15 -7.44 0.54 14.60
C THR A 15 -7.14 2.03 14.38
N LEU A 16 -5.86 2.40 14.34
CA LEU A 16 -5.43 3.77 14.05
C LEU A 16 -5.82 4.18 12.64
N ALA A 17 -5.56 3.31 11.64
CA ALA A 17 -5.91 3.56 10.25
C ALA A 17 -7.43 3.75 10.07
N ASP A 18 -8.25 2.85 10.63
CA ASP A 18 -9.71 2.94 10.57
C ASP A 18 -10.18 4.29 11.17
N THR A 19 -9.64 4.67 12.34
CA THR A 19 -10.00 5.94 13.03
C THR A 19 -9.63 7.18 12.21
N VAL A 20 -8.42 7.20 11.64
CA VAL A 20 -7.96 8.31 10.78
C VAL A 20 -8.80 8.38 9.50
N MET A 21 -9.11 7.25 8.89
CA MET A 21 -9.97 7.19 7.69
C MET A 21 -11.38 7.72 7.98
N ASP A 22 -11.97 7.34 9.11
CA ASP A 22 -13.30 7.81 9.51
C ASP A 22 -13.31 9.33 9.71
N ARG A 23 -12.31 9.87 10.42
CA ARG A 23 -12.20 11.33 10.60
C ARG A 23 -11.94 12.05 9.27
N LEU A 24 -11.06 11.51 8.43
CA LEU A 24 -10.79 12.06 7.10
C LEU A 24 -12.05 12.10 6.24
N LYS A 25 -12.87 11.04 6.29
CA LYS A 25 -14.14 10.97 5.56
C LYS A 25 -15.13 12.03 6.04
N ALA A 26 -15.27 12.21 7.35
CA ALA A 26 -16.12 13.25 7.93
C ALA A 26 -15.67 14.65 7.51
N VAL A 27 -14.38 14.96 7.65
CA VAL A 27 -13.81 16.27 7.26
C VAL A 27 -13.92 16.52 5.76
N LYS A 28 -13.72 15.50 4.92
CA LYS A 28 -13.95 15.64 3.47
C LYS A 28 -15.39 15.99 3.14
N ALA A 29 -16.36 15.37 3.81
CA ALA A 29 -17.77 15.69 3.61
C ALA A 29 -18.10 17.12 4.04
N GLU A 30 -17.66 17.53 5.24
CA GLU A 30 -17.83 18.90 5.74
C GLU A 30 -17.16 19.93 4.80
N MET A 31 -15.94 19.67 4.35
CA MET A 31 -15.21 20.54 3.43
C MET A 31 -15.89 20.63 2.06
N GLN A 32 -16.43 19.52 1.55
CA GLN A 32 -17.21 19.53 0.31
C GLN A 32 -18.46 20.40 0.45
N THR A 33 -19.20 20.30 1.56
CA THR A 33 -20.34 21.17 1.85
C THR A 33 -19.93 22.63 1.90
N ALA A 34 -18.86 22.95 2.63
CA ALA A 34 -18.33 24.31 2.74
C ALA A 34 -17.88 24.90 1.39
N LEU A 35 -17.26 24.10 0.52
CA LEU A 35 -16.87 24.52 -0.83
C LEU A 35 -18.08 24.72 -1.76
N THR A 36 -19.15 23.94 -1.59
CA THR A 36 -20.39 24.11 -2.35
C THR A 36 -21.13 25.36 -1.90
N GLU A 37 -21.33 25.56 -0.60
CA GLU A 37 -22.09 26.67 -0.03
C GLU A 37 -21.34 28.01 -0.10
N GLY A 38 -20.03 28.00 0.15
CA GLY A 38 -19.20 29.21 0.13
C GLY A 38 -18.88 29.72 -1.27
N GLY A 39 -19.18 28.96 -2.33
CA GLY A 39 -18.90 29.35 -3.71
C GLY A 39 -17.41 29.44 -4.07
N VAL A 40 -16.50 29.06 -3.16
CA VAL A 40 -15.05 29.14 -3.35
C VAL A 40 -14.56 27.88 -4.07
N GLY A 41 -13.87 28.06 -5.20
CA GLY A 41 -13.34 26.94 -5.99
C GLY A 41 -12.07 26.30 -5.43
N LYS A 42 -11.30 27.01 -4.58
CA LYS A 42 -10.03 26.53 -3.99
C LYS A 42 -9.78 27.13 -2.61
N VAL A 43 -9.31 26.32 -1.68
CA VAL A 43 -8.88 26.73 -0.34
C VAL A 43 -7.49 26.19 -0.05
N ASP A 44 -6.61 27.04 0.43
CA ASP A 44 -5.24 26.67 0.82
C ASP A 44 -5.24 26.12 2.25
N ALA A 45 -4.63 24.95 2.44
CA ALA A 45 -4.35 24.41 3.76
C ALA A 45 -2.96 24.90 4.20
N THR A 46 -2.91 25.67 5.28
CA THR A 46 -1.67 26.21 5.87
C THR A 46 -1.44 25.60 7.25
N LEU A 47 -0.18 25.33 7.57
CA LEU A 47 0.26 25.01 8.91
C LEU A 47 0.07 26.23 9.84
N PRO A 48 0.08 26.02 11.17
CA PRO A 48 -0.02 27.11 12.14
C PRO A 48 1.11 28.15 12.04
N ASP A 49 2.25 27.76 11.47
CA ASP A 49 3.39 28.65 11.18
C ASP A 49 3.20 29.50 9.90
N GLY A 50 2.06 29.35 9.22
CA GLY A 50 1.73 30.03 7.96
C GLY A 50 2.19 29.30 6.70
N THR A 51 2.92 28.19 6.81
CA THR A 51 3.44 27.46 5.66
C THR A 51 2.31 26.71 4.95
N LYS A 52 2.12 26.98 3.65
CA LYS A 52 1.14 26.27 2.83
C LYS A 52 1.56 24.82 2.58
N VAL A 53 0.68 23.87 2.91
CA VAL A 53 0.94 22.42 2.77
C VAL A 53 0.07 21.74 1.71
N ALA A 54 -1.12 22.26 1.42
CA ALA A 54 -1.98 21.70 0.37
C ALA A 54 -2.94 22.73 -0.21
N VAL A 55 -3.58 22.37 -1.33
CA VAL A 55 -4.72 23.10 -1.92
C VAL A 55 -5.87 22.13 -2.08
N ILE A 56 -7.03 22.49 -1.53
CA ILE A 56 -8.27 21.73 -1.70
C ILE A 56 -9.12 22.49 -2.73
N SER A 57 -9.37 21.87 -3.88
CA SER A 57 -10.16 22.46 -4.96
C SER A 57 -11.48 21.73 -5.17
N ARG A 58 -12.54 22.48 -5.48
CA ARG A 58 -13.79 21.92 -6.01
C ARG A 58 -13.58 21.58 -7.49
N THR A 59 -13.73 20.30 -7.83
CA THR A 59 -13.70 19.86 -9.23
C THR A 59 -15.13 19.75 -9.73
N ASP A 60 -15.54 20.72 -10.54
CA ASP A 60 -16.82 20.64 -11.22
C ASP A 60 -16.69 19.63 -12.38
N SER A 61 -17.56 18.63 -12.39
CA SER A 61 -17.59 17.63 -13.46
C SER A 61 -18.08 18.30 -14.75
N LYS A 62 -17.30 18.22 -15.83
CA LYS A 62 -17.74 18.72 -17.14
C LYS A 62 -18.97 17.91 -17.57
N PRO A 63 -20.05 18.55 -18.07
CA PRO A 63 -21.21 17.81 -18.55
C PRO A 63 -20.78 16.90 -19.70
N ALA A 64 -20.89 15.59 -19.48
CA ALA A 64 -20.66 14.57 -20.49
C ALA A 64 -22.02 14.05 -20.96
N ALA A 65 -22.16 13.82 -22.27
CA ALA A 65 -23.33 13.14 -22.79
C ALA A 65 -23.35 11.69 -22.29
N VAL A 66 -24.43 11.31 -21.61
CA VAL A 66 -24.65 9.94 -21.15
C VAL A 66 -25.90 9.42 -21.85
N ILE A 67 -25.83 8.18 -22.33
CA ILE A 67 -26.98 7.47 -22.88
C ILE A 67 -27.86 7.07 -21.70
N THR A 68 -28.99 7.75 -21.52
CA THR A 68 -29.96 7.47 -20.45
C THR A 68 -30.92 6.33 -20.82
N ASP A 69 -31.18 6.15 -22.11
CA ASP A 69 -32.00 5.08 -22.67
C ASP A 69 -31.22 4.36 -23.78
N PRO A 70 -30.58 3.23 -23.45
CA PRO A 70 -29.80 2.45 -24.41
C PRO A 70 -30.66 1.89 -25.55
N GLU A 71 -31.92 1.55 -25.31
CA GLU A 71 -32.79 0.93 -26.33
C GLU A 71 -33.28 1.97 -27.33
N ALA A 72 -33.73 3.13 -26.85
CA ALA A 72 -34.12 4.24 -27.73
C ALA A 72 -32.92 4.78 -28.52
N PHE A 73 -31.76 4.88 -27.89
CA PHE A 73 -30.53 5.28 -28.58
C PHE A 73 -30.14 4.27 -29.66
N LEU A 74 -30.18 2.98 -29.37
CA LEU A 74 -29.85 1.94 -30.33
C LEU A 74 -30.86 1.86 -31.48
N ALA A 75 -32.16 2.06 -31.21
CA ALA A 75 -33.19 2.16 -32.25
C ALA A 75 -32.94 3.37 -33.17
N TRP A 76 -32.54 4.51 -32.60
CA TRP A 76 -32.18 5.70 -33.36
C TRP A 76 -30.90 5.48 -34.18
N VAL A 77 -29.84 4.91 -33.61
CA VAL A 77 -28.58 4.61 -34.34
C VAL A 77 -28.82 3.60 -35.46
N ARG A 78 -29.67 2.59 -35.27
CA ARG A 78 -30.07 1.66 -36.33
C ARG A 78 -30.71 2.39 -37.53
N ALA A 79 -31.46 3.46 -37.29
CA ALA A 79 -32.09 4.25 -38.35
C ALA A 79 -31.15 5.32 -38.94
N ALA A 80 -30.34 5.97 -38.11
CA ALA A 80 -29.51 7.12 -38.49
C ALA A 80 -28.12 6.72 -39.02
N ALA A 81 -27.53 5.64 -38.52
CA ALA A 81 -26.18 5.17 -38.86
C ALA A 81 -26.10 3.63 -38.78
N PRO A 82 -26.74 2.90 -39.71
CA PRO A 82 -26.80 1.43 -39.66
C PRO A 82 -25.44 0.74 -39.77
N THR A 83 -24.42 1.42 -40.33
CA THR A 83 -23.04 0.92 -40.44
C THR A 83 -22.33 0.81 -39.10
N GLU A 84 -22.80 1.51 -38.06
CA GLU A 84 -22.23 1.49 -36.71
C GLU A 84 -22.86 0.42 -35.81
N VAL A 85 -23.83 -0.35 -36.32
CA VAL A 85 -24.52 -1.39 -35.55
C VAL A 85 -23.95 -2.76 -35.91
N THR A 86 -23.11 -3.31 -35.02
CA THR A 86 -22.62 -4.68 -35.17
C THR A 86 -23.55 -5.67 -34.48
N THR A 87 -24.07 -6.65 -35.23
CA THR A 87 -24.82 -7.78 -34.65
C THR A 87 -23.88 -8.97 -34.49
N ARG A 88 -23.74 -9.49 -33.27
CA ARG A 88 -22.96 -10.70 -32.98
C ARG A 88 -23.89 -11.81 -32.49
N LEU A 89 -23.88 -12.95 -33.17
CA LEU A 89 -24.50 -14.19 -32.68
C LEU A 89 -23.52 -14.81 -31.68
N VAL A 90 -23.84 -14.69 -30.40
CA VAL A 90 -23.00 -15.22 -29.32
C VAL A 90 -23.55 -16.57 -28.88
N THR A 91 -22.79 -17.63 -29.12
CA THR A 91 -23.08 -18.97 -28.59
C THR A 91 -22.32 -19.14 -27.28
N GLU A 92 -23.03 -18.95 -26.17
CA GLU A 92 -22.49 -19.09 -24.82
C GLU A 92 -23.19 -20.21 -24.06
N VAL A 93 -22.44 -20.88 -23.19
CA VAL A 93 -23.00 -21.78 -22.18
C VAL A 93 -23.79 -20.94 -21.18
N ARG A 94 -25.01 -21.36 -20.84
CA ARG A 94 -25.87 -20.62 -19.92
C ARG A 94 -25.14 -20.39 -18.58
N PRO A 95 -25.00 -19.13 -18.09
CA PRO A 95 -24.25 -18.84 -16.87
C PRO A 95 -24.74 -19.61 -15.63
N ALA A 96 -26.06 -19.84 -15.55
CA ALA A 96 -26.67 -20.64 -14.48
C ALA A 96 -26.21 -22.11 -14.51
N TYR A 97 -26.06 -22.68 -15.72
CA TYR A 97 -25.54 -24.04 -15.89
C TYR A 97 -24.07 -24.12 -15.51
N THR A 98 -23.24 -23.18 -15.97
CA THR A 98 -21.82 -23.09 -15.58
C THR A 98 -21.66 -22.97 -14.07
N THR A 99 -22.47 -22.12 -13.42
CA THR A 99 -22.42 -21.91 -11.97
C THR A 99 -22.82 -23.17 -11.20
N ALA A 100 -23.90 -23.85 -11.62
CA ALA A 100 -24.35 -25.08 -11.00
C ALA A 100 -23.32 -26.21 -11.16
N LEU A 101 -22.73 -26.33 -12.34
CA LEU A 101 -21.73 -27.35 -12.65
C LEU A 101 -20.44 -27.16 -11.83
N LEU A 102 -19.93 -25.93 -11.75
CA LEU A 102 -18.76 -25.61 -10.93
C LEU A 102 -19.03 -25.79 -9.43
N ALA A 103 -20.25 -25.50 -8.97
CA ALA A 103 -20.64 -25.72 -7.58
C ALA A 103 -20.68 -27.22 -7.24
N GLU A 104 -21.18 -28.06 -8.15
CA GLU A 104 -21.20 -29.52 -8.01
C GLU A 104 -19.79 -30.11 -7.96
N MET A 105 -18.90 -29.69 -8.86
CA MET A 105 -17.48 -30.10 -8.84
C MET A 105 -16.76 -29.61 -7.59
N THR A 106 -17.02 -28.37 -7.14
CA THR A 106 -16.43 -27.83 -5.91
C THR A 106 -16.89 -28.60 -4.68
N ALA A 107 -18.16 -29.03 -4.64
CA ALA A 107 -18.70 -29.85 -3.56
C ALA A 107 -18.15 -31.28 -3.57
N ALA A 108 -17.90 -31.85 -4.75
CA ALA A 108 -17.29 -33.16 -4.92
C ALA A 108 -15.78 -33.16 -4.66
N GLY A 109 -15.11 -32.01 -4.76
CA GLY A 109 -13.66 -31.88 -4.60
C GLY A 109 -12.85 -32.48 -5.75
N VAL A 110 -13.52 -32.90 -6.84
CA VAL A 110 -12.93 -33.46 -8.06
C VAL A 110 -13.56 -32.79 -9.28
N ALA A 111 -12.79 -32.63 -10.36
CA ALA A 111 -13.26 -32.04 -11.63
C ALA A 111 -14.06 -33.03 -12.49
N GLU A 112 -14.96 -33.77 -11.83
CA GLU A 112 -15.79 -34.81 -12.44
C GLU A 112 -17.25 -34.47 -12.20
N VAL A 113 -18.08 -34.73 -13.20
CA VAL A 113 -19.53 -34.53 -13.12
C VAL A 113 -20.19 -35.89 -13.20
N SER A 114 -21.04 -36.19 -12.22
CA SER A 114 -21.90 -37.36 -12.27
C SER A 114 -23.18 -36.97 -12.99
N ASP A 115 -23.47 -37.62 -14.11
CA ASP A 115 -24.81 -37.54 -14.71
C ASP A 115 -25.79 -38.32 -13.82
N LYS A 116 -26.85 -37.64 -13.35
CA LYS A 116 -27.82 -38.17 -12.38
C LYS A 116 -28.82 -39.15 -12.99
N GLU A 117 -28.92 -39.23 -14.31
CA GLU A 117 -29.77 -40.23 -14.98
C GLU A 117 -29.00 -41.49 -15.40
N THR A 118 -27.71 -41.38 -15.71
CA THR A 118 -26.91 -42.49 -16.25
C THR A 118 -25.86 -43.04 -15.28
N GLY A 119 -25.54 -42.31 -14.21
CA GLY A 119 -24.56 -42.73 -13.19
C GLY A 119 -23.11 -42.81 -13.70
N VAL A 120 -22.85 -42.32 -14.92
CA VAL A 120 -21.51 -42.25 -15.49
C VAL A 120 -20.85 -40.97 -14.99
N VAL A 121 -19.64 -41.14 -14.45
CA VAL A 121 -18.79 -40.05 -13.98
C VAL A 121 -17.85 -39.70 -15.13
N ASP A 122 -18.07 -38.53 -15.72
CA ASP A 122 -17.25 -38.03 -16.81
C ASP A 122 -16.37 -36.87 -16.31
N ALA A 123 -15.08 -36.93 -16.63
CA ALA A 123 -14.15 -35.82 -16.41
C ALA A 123 -14.46 -34.70 -17.41
N VAL A 124 -14.69 -33.47 -16.94
CA VAL A 124 -15.03 -32.35 -17.82
C VAL A 124 -13.74 -31.71 -18.36
N PRO A 125 -13.50 -31.75 -19.69
CA PRO A 125 -12.30 -31.15 -20.27
C PRO A 125 -12.25 -29.64 -20.01
N GLY A 126 -11.10 -29.15 -19.51
CA GLY A 126 -10.87 -27.72 -19.27
C GLY A 126 -11.25 -27.20 -17.89
N VAL A 127 -11.71 -28.06 -16.96
CA VAL A 127 -11.95 -27.68 -15.56
C VAL A 127 -10.88 -28.30 -14.66
N GLU A 128 -10.25 -27.46 -13.85
CA GLU A 128 -9.28 -27.88 -12.84
C GLU A 128 -9.67 -27.27 -11.49
N ILE A 129 -9.76 -28.09 -10.44
CA ILE A 129 -9.98 -27.59 -9.08
C ILE A 129 -8.63 -27.17 -8.51
N ARG A 130 -8.37 -25.87 -8.53
CA ARG A 130 -7.25 -25.26 -7.82
C ARG A 130 -7.77 -24.52 -6.58
N ALA A 131 -6.96 -24.49 -5.52
CA ALA A 131 -7.16 -23.52 -4.45
C ALA A 131 -6.99 -22.11 -5.05
N THR A 132 -8.10 -21.45 -5.38
CA THR A 132 -8.11 -20.17 -6.08
C THR A 132 -7.72 -18.98 -5.20
N ARG A 133 -7.63 -19.17 -3.88
CA ARG A 133 -7.17 -18.14 -2.95
C ARG A 133 -5.93 -18.61 -2.20
N SER A 134 -4.91 -17.75 -2.20
CA SER A 134 -3.87 -17.78 -1.19
C SER A 134 -4.48 -17.72 0.21
N THR A 135 -3.99 -18.53 1.14
CA THR A 135 -4.39 -18.45 2.55
C THR A 135 -4.04 -17.06 3.09
N THR A 136 -5.06 -16.27 3.41
CA THR A 136 -4.92 -14.93 4.00
C THR A 136 -5.47 -14.97 5.42
N HIS A 137 -4.85 -14.26 6.36
CA HIS A 137 -5.35 -14.13 7.72
C HIS A 137 -6.37 -12.97 7.81
N SER A 138 -7.33 -13.09 8.73
CA SER A 138 -8.31 -12.02 9.00
C SER A 138 -8.17 -11.53 10.43
N MET A 139 -7.91 -10.25 10.62
CA MET A 139 -7.90 -9.61 11.92
C MET A 139 -9.29 -9.03 12.24
N ARG A 140 -9.88 -9.44 13.37
CA ARG A 140 -11.12 -8.86 13.91
C ARG A 140 -10.87 -8.40 15.35
N PRO A 141 -11.02 -7.11 15.67
CA PRO A 141 -10.96 -6.65 17.05
C PRO A 141 -12.07 -7.30 17.90
N THR A 142 -11.77 -7.56 19.18
CA THR A 142 -12.80 -7.91 20.17
C THR A 142 -13.72 -6.71 20.45
N LYS A 143 -14.83 -6.94 21.16
CA LYS A 143 -15.86 -5.93 21.47
C LYS A 143 -15.30 -4.59 21.96
N ASP A 144 -14.31 -4.62 22.87
CA ASP A 144 -13.65 -3.42 23.42
C ASP A 144 -12.20 -3.26 22.93
N GLY A 145 -11.81 -4.02 21.90
CA GLY A 145 -10.41 -4.09 21.45
C GLY A 145 -9.92 -2.76 20.91
N ARG A 146 -10.77 -2.05 20.15
CA ARG A 146 -10.44 -0.74 19.58
C ARG A 146 -10.22 0.32 20.66
N ASP A 147 -11.09 0.37 21.66
CA ASP A 147 -11.00 1.36 22.75
C ASP A 147 -9.76 1.14 23.60
N ARG A 148 -9.41 -0.12 23.88
CA ARG A 148 -8.18 -0.47 24.60
C ARG A 148 -6.93 -0.12 23.81
N ILE A 149 -6.93 -0.34 22.50
CA ILE A 149 -5.83 0.08 21.62
C ILE A 149 -5.72 1.61 21.59
N ALA A 150 -6.83 2.33 21.51
CA ALA A 150 -6.83 3.79 21.55
C ALA A 150 -6.32 4.35 22.89
N GLU A 151 -6.68 3.74 24.01
CA GLU A 151 -6.12 4.08 25.33
C GLU A 151 -4.62 3.77 25.41
N ALA A 152 -4.20 2.59 24.95
CA ALA A 152 -2.79 2.19 24.92
C ALA A 152 -1.94 3.10 24.01
N TRP A 153 -2.52 3.61 22.93
CA TRP A 153 -1.89 4.62 22.08
C TRP A 153 -1.76 5.96 22.80
N ARG A 154 -2.84 6.47 23.41
CA ARG A 154 -2.85 7.76 24.13
C ARG A 154 -1.88 7.78 25.33
N THR A 155 -1.74 6.65 26.01
CA THR A 155 -0.84 6.49 27.17
C THR A 155 0.60 6.14 26.79
N GLY A 156 0.89 5.94 25.51
CA GLY A 156 2.23 5.54 25.04
C GLY A 156 2.60 4.09 25.34
N ALA A 157 1.68 3.27 25.85
CA ALA A 157 1.91 1.86 26.17
C ALA A 157 2.27 1.00 24.93
N LEU A 158 1.95 1.48 23.73
CA LEU A 158 2.34 0.86 22.45
C LEU A 158 3.73 1.29 21.94
N GLY A 159 4.48 2.10 22.69
CA GLY A 159 5.79 2.63 22.24
C GLY A 159 6.89 1.59 22.01
N HIS A 160 6.67 0.34 22.43
CA HIS A 160 7.55 -0.80 22.15
C HIS A 160 7.27 -1.46 20.78
N LEU A 161 6.22 -1.05 20.08
CA LEU A 161 5.87 -1.52 18.73
C LEU A 161 6.48 -0.60 17.67
N ASN A 162 6.75 -1.13 16.49
CA ASN A 162 7.32 -0.35 15.39
C ASN A 162 6.21 0.41 14.64
N LEU A 163 5.57 1.36 15.33
CA LEU A 163 4.52 2.17 14.74
C LEU A 163 5.16 3.29 13.90
N PRO A 164 4.66 3.54 12.67
CA PRO A 164 5.28 4.51 11.78
C PRO A 164 5.21 5.89 12.41
N GLN A 165 6.37 6.49 12.63
CA GLN A 165 6.45 7.93 12.87
C GLN A 165 6.25 8.63 11.54
N ILE A 166 5.42 9.67 11.51
CA ILE A 166 5.38 10.59 10.38
C ILE A 166 6.66 11.43 10.48
N ALA A 167 7.80 10.82 10.19
CA ALA A 167 9.01 11.55 9.90
C ALA A 167 8.76 12.30 8.59
N ALA A 168 9.21 13.56 8.51
CA ALA A 168 9.24 14.30 7.26
C ALA A 168 10.34 13.70 6.37
N GLU A 169 10.13 12.47 5.88
CA GLU A 169 11.06 11.78 4.99
C GLU A 169 10.40 11.65 3.62
N GLY A 170 10.76 12.59 2.74
CA GLY A 170 10.68 12.36 1.32
C GLY A 170 11.80 11.41 0.91
N GLY A 171 11.43 10.20 0.49
CA GLY A 171 12.20 9.38 -0.44
C GLY A 171 13.34 8.56 0.18
N SER A 172 13.51 7.36 -0.35
CA SER A 172 14.72 6.54 -0.22
C SER A 172 16.01 7.38 -0.30
N PRO A 173 17.09 6.97 0.40
CA PRO A 173 18.35 7.72 0.42
C PRO A 173 18.76 8.11 -1.00
N SER A 174 18.85 9.42 -1.23
CA SER A 174 19.30 9.97 -2.50
C SER A 174 20.76 9.55 -2.73
N PRO A 175 21.21 9.35 -3.98
CA PRO A 175 22.64 9.13 -4.26
C PRO A 175 23.55 10.21 -3.65
N ALA A 176 23.03 11.43 -3.42
CA ALA A 176 23.74 12.50 -2.70
C ALA A 176 23.98 12.18 -1.20
N ASP A 177 23.06 11.47 -0.55
CA ASP A 177 23.17 11.07 0.86
C ASP A 177 24.18 9.92 1.03
N GLY A 178 24.27 9.04 0.02
CA GLY A 178 25.33 8.03 -0.09
C GLY A 178 26.71 8.67 -0.26
N GLU A 179 26.81 9.74 -1.04
CA GLU A 179 28.05 10.49 -1.23
C GLU A 179 28.47 11.24 0.04
N LEU A 180 27.52 11.84 0.76
CA LEU A 180 27.75 12.48 2.05
C LEU A 180 28.18 11.48 3.12
N SER A 181 27.55 10.30 3.18
CA SER A 181 27.92 9.22 4.10
C SER A 181 29.32 8.68 3.80
N ALA A 182 29.65 8.49 2.51
CA ALA A 182 30.99 8.07 2.08
C ALA A 182 32.06 9.15 2.33
N ARG A 183 31.67 10.42 2.36
CA ARG A 183 32.56 11.54 2.69
C ARG A 183 32.78 11.66 4.20
N LEU A 184 31.75 11.44 5.01
CA LEU A 184 31.86 11.36 6.47
C LEU A 184 32.76 10.21 6.90
N ALA A 185 32.55 9.01 6.37
CA ALA A 185 33.39 7.84 6.67
C ALA A 185 34.88 8.08 6.35
N ARG A 186 35.18 8.77 5.24
CA ARG A 186 36.56 9.16 4.88
C ARG A 186 37.17 10.19 5.83
N LEU A 187 36.37 11.12 6.34
CA LEU A 187 36.85 12.12 7.29
C LEU A 187 37.11 11.49 8.66
N GLU A 188 36.21 10.62 9.13
CA GLU A 188 36.40 9.88 10.38
C GLU A 188 37.64 9.00 10.33
N GLU A 189 37.88 8.32 9.20
CA GLU A 189 39.09 7.52 9.01
C GLU A 189 40.37 8.36 9.00
N ARG A 190 40.32 9.54 8.37
CA ARG A 190 41.45 10.48 8.39
C ARG A 190 41.72 11.01 9.80
N ASP A 191 40.67 11.28 10.57
CA ASP A 191 40.80 11.78 11.94
C ASP A 191 41.33 10.69 12.89
N ARG A 192 40.96 9.42 12.67
CA ARG A 192 41.59 8.27 13.36
C ARG A 192 43.07 8.15 13.03
N LEU A 193 43.44 8.28 11.74
CA LEU A 193 44.83 8.25 11.30
C LEU A 193 45.65 9.38 11.94
N LEU A 194 45.11 10.60 11.95
CA LEU A 194 45.77 11.74 12.61
C LEU A 194 45.93 11.52 14.11
N THR A 195 44.90 11.01 14.79
CA THR A 195 44.95 10.69 16.22
C THR A 195 45.99 9.61 16.53
N ALA A 196 46.08 8.58 15.67
CA ALA A 196 47.09 7.54 15.78
C ALA A 196 48.51 8.08 15.54
N MET A 197 48.68 9.00 14.59
CA MET A 197 49.97 9.67 14.32
C MET A 197 50.43 10.57 15.46
N GLU A 198 49.50 11.35 16.05
CA GLU A 198 49.78 12.15 17.25
C GLU A 198 50.19 11.25 18.43
N THR A 199 49.50 10.13 18.61
CA THR A 199 49.80 9.15 19.66
C THR A 199 51.17 8.47 19.43
N ALA A 200 51.56 8.26 18.18
CA ALA A 200 52.84 7.69 17.79
C ALA A 200 54.00 8.71 17.75
N GLY A 201 53.74 10.00 18.00
CA GLY A 201 54.77 11.06 18.01
C GLY A 201 55.38 11.36 16.63
N VAL A 202 54.63 11.12 15.54
CA VAL A 202 55.12 11.32 14.16
C VAL A 202 54.94 12.78 13.73
N ASP A 203 55.95 13.61 13.99
CA ASP A 203 55.93 15.06 13.74
C ASP A 203 56.30 15.48 12.29
N ASN A 204 56.48 14.55 11.34
CA ASN A 204 56.79 14.93 9.95
C ASN A 204 56.14 14.04 8.87
N TRP A 205 55.92 14.65 7.70
CA TRP A 205 55.26 14.07 6.53
C TRP A 205 56.05 12.95 5.81
N GLN A 206 57.24 12.56 6.29
CA GLN A 206 58.05 11.48 5.67
C GLN A 206 57.68 10.08 6.18
N GLY A 207 56.84 9.96 7.22
CA GLY A 207 56.41 8.67 7.80
C GLY A 207 55.11 8.07 7.23
N MET A 208 54.49 8.72 6.24
CA MET A 208 53.16 8.32 5.70
C MET A 208 53.11 6.88 5.16
N ASP A 209 54.22 6.36 4.64
CA ASP A 209 54.27 5.02 4.05
C ASP A 209 54.27 3.89 5.10
N LEU A 210 54.53 4.21 6.37
CA LEU A 210 54.62 3.24 7.48
C LEU A 210 53.34 3.16 8.33
N VAL A 211 52.39 4.06 8.10
CA VAL A 211 51.15 4.16 8.89
C VAL A 211 50.26 2.89 8.82
N PRO A 212 50.11 2.22 7.66
CA PRO A 212 49.35 0.96 7.59
C PRO A 212 49.96 -0.16 8.45
N GLU A 213 51.28 -0.24 8.57
CA GLU A 213 51.97 -1.26 9.38
C GLU A 213 51.83 -1.02 10.88
N LEU A 214 51.78 0.24 11.31
CA LEU A 214 51.61 0.61 12.72
C LEU A 214 50.17 0.39 13.22
N LEU A 215 49.17 0.56 12.36
CA LEU A 215 47.78 0.24 12.68
C LEU A 215 47.58 -1.27 12.87
N ALA A 216 48.22 -2.10 12.02
CA ALA A 216 48.16 -3.55 12.16
C ALA A 216 48.82 -4.07 13.45
N GLN A 217 49.84 -3.38 13.97
CA GLN A 217 50.53 -3.78 15.21
C GLN A 217 49.76 -3.43 16.49
N ASN A 218 48.84 -2.46 16.43
CA ASN A 218 48.03 -2.05 17.60
C ASN A 218 46.72 -2.85 17.75
N GLU A 219 46.31 -3.63 16.75
CA GLU A 219 45.13 -4.51 16.85
C GLU A 219 45.44 -5.89 17.49
N GLU A 220 46.71 -6.24 17.69
CA GLU A 220 47.14 -7.51 18.31
C GLU A 220 47.61 -7.37 19.78
N ALA A 221 47.44 -6.20 20.40
CA ALA A 221 47.86 -5.93 21.79
C ALA A 221 46.68 -5.75 22.76
#